data_AF-A0A6N6PI88-F1
#
_entry.id   AF-A0A6N6PI88-F1
#
_cell.length_a   1.000
_cell.length_b   1.000
_cell.length_c   1.000
_cell.angle_alpha   90.00
_cell.angle_beta   90.00
_cell.angle_gamma   90.00
#
_symmetry.space_group_name_H-M   'P 1'
#
loop_
_entity.id
_entity.type
_entity.pdbx_description
1 polymer ?
#
loop_
_entity_poly.entity_id
_entity_poly.type
_entity_poly.pdbx_seq_one_letter_code
_entity_poly.pdbx_strand_id
1 'polypeptide(L)'
;MARRLFKLLQAGLPAHFTLLREDPLTLADSEPEPDLAIVRGDETNFAQQHPTTAALVVEIAVTSAAEDRSLATLYASAGVEEYW
;
A
#
# COMPACT_ATOMS: atom_id res chain seq x y z
N MET A 1 -6.74 -9.73 11.39
CA MET A 1 -6.86 -8.28 11.69
C MET A 1 -7.07 -7.46 10.43
N ALA A 2 -6.26 -7.70 9.38
CA ALA A 2 -6.34 -7.09 8.05
C ALA A 2 -7.77 -6.91 7.49
N ARG A 3 -8.61 -7.94 7.53
CA ARG A 3 -9.98 -7.90 6.99
C ARG A 3 -10.89 -6.83 7.61
N ARG A 4 -10.71 -6.51 8.89
CA ARG A 4 -11.52 -5.46 9.56
C ARG A 4 -11.02 -4.08 9.19
N LEU A 5 -9.69 -3.89 9.15
CA LEU A 5 -9.06 -2.65 8.74
C LEU A 5 -9.42 -2.32 7.28
N PHE A 6 -9.29 -3.29 6.38
CA PHE A 6 -9.68 -3.15 4.96
C PHE A 6 -11.10 -2.60 4.82
N LYS A 7 -12.08 -3.20 5.50
CA LYS A 7 -13.48 -2.74 5.42
C LYS A 7 -13.67 -1.31 5.92
N LEU A 8 -12.95 -0.91 6.97
CA LEU A 8 -13.05 0.44 7.53
C LEU A 8 -12.44 1.47 6.58
N LEU A 9 -11.25 1.18 6.03
CA LEU A 9 -10.61 2.04 5.05
C LEU A 9 -11.46 2.16 3.78
N GLN A 10 -11.94 1.04 3.25
CA GLN A 10 -12.77 1.01 2.04
C GLN A 10 -14.05 1.85 2.20
N ALA A 11 -14.71 1.80 3.37
CA ALA A 11 -15.94 2.55 3.60
C ALA A 11 -15.73 4.08 3.69
N GLY A 12 -14.53 4.53 4.07
CA GLY A 12 -14.19 5.95 4.20
C GLY A 12 -13.45 6.53 3.00
N LEU A 13 -13.15 5.72 1.98
CA LEU A 13 -12.24 6.10 0.91
C LEU A 13 -12.93 7.00 -0.13
N PRO A 14 -12.35 8.16 -0.50
CA PRO A 14 -12.86 8.96 -1.60
C PRO A 14 -12.76 8.21 -2.94
N ALA A 15 -13.68 8.49 -3.87
CA ALA A 15 -13.79 7.77 -5.15
C ALA A 15 -12.56 7.86 -6.09
N HIS A 16 -11.64 8.80 -5.84
CA HIS A 16 -10.41 8.96 -6.64
C HIS A 16 -9.21 8.19 -6.04
N PHE A 17 -9.48 7.31 -5.09
CA PHE A 17 -8.50 6.40 -4.51
C PHE A 17 -8.97 4.95 -4.65
N THR A 18 -8.00 4.06 -4.80
CA THR A 18 -8.19 2.61 -4.79
C THR A 18 -7.49 2.03 -3.56
N LEU A 19 -8.17 1.12 -2.85
CA LEU A 19 -7.57 0.32 -1.78
C LEU A 19 -7.14 -1.03 -2.35
N LEU A 20 -5.83 -1.26 -2.37
CA LEU A 20 -5.19 -2.51 -2.75
C LEU A 20 -4.92 -3.36 -1.50
N ARG A 21 -4.85 -4.67 -1.69
CA ARG A 21 -4.59 -5.63 -0.62
C ARG A 21 -3.73 -6.76 -1.14
N GLU A 22 -2.58 -6.97 -0.52
CA GLU A 22 -1.64 -8.03 -0.90
C GLU A 22 -1.34 -7.96 -2.41
N ASP A 23 -1.12 -6.73 -2.89
CA ASP A 23 -0.98 -6.39 -4.31
C ASP A 23 0.33 -5.60 -4.53
N PRO A 24 1.10 -5.85 -5.61
CA PRO A 24 2.41 -5.25 -5.77
C PRO A 24 2.38 -3.73 -5.98
N LEU A 25 3.46 -3.07 -5.54
CA LEU A 25 3.86 -1.74 -5.98
C LEU A 25 5.17 -1.83 -6.77
N THR A 26 5.21 -1.37 -8.01
CA THR A 26 6.45 -1.40 -8.81
C THR A 26 7.36 -0.23 -8.43
N LEU A 27 8.37 -0.50 -7.61
CA LEU A 27 9.38 0.49 -7.20
C LEU A 27 10.60 0.44 -8.15
N ALA A 28 11.62 1.24 -7.85
CA ALA A 28 12.79 1.39 -8.73
C ALA A 28 13.58 0.08 -8.97
N ASP A 29 13.66 -0.79 -7.97
CA ASP A 29 14.49 -2.00 -7.98
C ASP A 29 13.75 -3.26 -7.49
N SER A 30 12.48 -3.14 -7.11
CA SER A 30 11.71 -4.18 -6.43
C SER A 30 10.22 -4.01 -6.63
N GLU A 31 9.46 -5.09 -6.40
CA GLU A 31 7.99 -5.08 -6.41
C GLU A 31 7.46 -5.63 -5.08
N PRO A 32 7.57 -4.87 -3.97
CA PRO A 32 7.00 -5.27 -2.70
C PRO A 32 5.48 -5.37 -2.77
N GLU A 33 4.92 -6.31 -2.02
CA GLU A 33 3.49 -6.56 -1.87
C GLU A 33 3.05 -6.16 -0.45
N PRO A 34 2.67 -4.89 -0.21
CA PRO A 34 2.19 -4.47 1.10
C PRO A 34 0.88 -5.16 1.47
N ASP A 35 0.65 -5.35 2.78
CA ASP A 35 -0.63 -5.89 3.27
C ASP A 35 -1.83 -5.06 2.79
N LEU A 36 -1.70 -3.72 2.84
CA LEU A 36 -2.66 -2.77 2.26
C LEU A 36 -1.95 -1.56 1.66
N ALA A 37 -2.47 -1.04 0.54
CA ALA A 37 -2.03 0.23 -0.02
C ALA A 37 -3.22 1.08 -0.50
N ILE A 38 -3.17 2.38 -0.27
CA ILE A 38 -4.13 3.35 -0.83
C ILE A 38 -3.42 4.13 -1.93
N VAL A 39 -3.91 4.01 -3.16
CA VAL A 39 -3.29 4.62 -4.35
C VAL A 39 -4.27 5.59 -5.00
N ARG A 40 -3.75 6.68 -5.59
CA ARG A 40 -4.56 7.65 -6.34
C ARG A 40 -4.91 7.06 -7.71
N GLY A 41 -6.18 7.09 -8.08
CA GLY A 41 -6.71 6.47 -9.30
C GLY A 41 -7.76 5.41 -9.03
N ASP A 42 -8.33 4.88 -10.09
CA ASP A 42 -9.29 3.77 -10.09
C ASP A 42 -8.63 2.46 -10.58
N GLU A 43 -9.35 1.34 -10.46
CA GLU A 43 -8.85 0.00 -10.85
C GLU A 43 -8.37 -0.07 -12.32
N THR A 44 -8.94 0.75 -13.22
CA THR A 44 -8.55 0.75 -14.63
C THR A 44 -7.17 1.37 -14.85
N ASN A 45 -6.72 2.25 -13.95
CA ASN A 45 -5.38 2.82 -14.00
C ASN A 45 -4.28 1.77 -13.80
N PHE A 46 -4.61 0.63 -13.17
CA PHE A 46 -3.64 -0.40 -12.78
C PHE A 46 -3.84 -1.74 -13.49
N ALA A 47 -4.71 -1.79 -14.50
CA ALA A 47 -5.02 -3.04 -15.21
C ALA A 47 -3.84 -3.60 -16.04
N GLN A 48 -2.86 -2.76 -16.40
CA GLN A 48 -1.71 -3.12 -17.23
C GLN A 48 -0.37 -3.03 -16.49
N GLN A 49 -0.33 -2.29 -15.38
CA GLN A 49 0.88 -2.02 -14.61
C GLN A 49 0.52 -1.74 -13.16
N HIS A 50 1.36 -2.17 -12.22
CA HIS A 50 1.16 -1.86 -10.81
C HIS A 50 1.40 -0.37 -10.53
N PRO A 51 0.78 0.19 -9.48
CA PRO A 51 1.11 1.54 -9.04
C PRO A 51 2.58 1.61 -8.63
N THR A 52 3.22 2.74 -8.93
CA THR A 52 4.63 2.98 -8.57
C THR A 52 4.80 3.71 -7.24
N THR A 53 3.70 4.09 -6.62
CA THR A 53 3.64 4.81 -5.34
C THR A 53 2.25 4.68 -4.70
N ALA A 54 2.10 5.15 -3.47
CA ALA A 54 0.87 5.12 -2.71
C ALA A 54 0.74 6.37 -1.81
N ALA A 55 -0.48 6.78 -1.49
CA ALA A 55 -0.72 7.77 -0.45
C ALA A 55 -0.56 7.18 0.96
N LEU A 56 -0.89 5.90 1.14
CA LEU A 56 -0.69 5.16 2.38
C LEU A 56 -0.25 3.74 2.05
N VAL A 57 0.77 3.25 2.74
CA VAL A 57 1.11 1.83 2.86
C VAL A 57 0.88 1.39 4.30
N VAL A 58 0.30 0.21 4.50
CA VAL A 58 0.15 -0.41 5.82
C VAL A 58 0.79 -1.79 5.79
N GLU A 59 1.69 -2.05 6.74
CA GLU A 59 2.24 -3.38 7.01
C GLU A 59 1.77 -3.86 8.39
N ILE A 60 1.20 -5.06 8.45
CA ILE A 60 0.66 -5.62 9.69
C ILE A 60 1.73 -6.54 10.28
N ALA A 61 2.41 -6.05 11.32
CA ALA A 61 3.42 -6.83 12.00
C ALA A 61 2.92 -8.19 12.50
N VAL A 62 3.36 -9.27 11.85
CA VAL A 62 3.07 -10.66 12.23
C VAL A 62 4.17 -11.23 13.12
N THR A 63 5.44 -11.00 12.77
CA THR A 63 6.61 -11.50 13.52
C THR A 63 7.27 -10.42 14.35
N SER A 64 7.65 -9.29 13.75
CA SER A 64 8.39 -8.23 14.43
C SER A 64 8.16 -6.87 13.79
N ALA A 65 7.62 -5.93 14.57
CA ALA A 65 7.46 -4.55 14.14
C ALA A 65 8.79 -3.87 13.73
N ALA A 66 9.95 -4.38 14.17
CA ALA A 66 11.24 -3.85 13.74
C ALA A 66 11.59 -4.26 12.31
N GLU A 67 11.18 -5.46 11.88
CA GLU A 67 11.36 -5.93 10.51
C GLU A 67 10.48 -5.09 9.58
N ASP A 68 9.19 -4.91 9.89
CA ASP A 68 8.28 -4.12 9.06
C ASP A 68 8.74 -2.66 8.97
N ARG A 69 9.12 -2.04 10.09
CA ARG A 69 9.65 -0.66 10.09
C ARG A 69 10.89 -0.46 9.22
N SER A 70 11.66 -1.51 8.94
CA SER A 70 12.81 -1.38 8.03
C SER A 70 12.37 -1.10 6.58
N LEU A 71 11.16 -1.52 6.20
CA LEU A 71 10.55 -1.27 4.89
C LEU A 71 10.11 0.19 4.70
N ALA A 72 9.91 0.95 5.78
CA ALA A 72 9.48 2.35 5.69
C ALA A 72 10.40 3.21 4.81
N THR A 73 11.72 2.93 4.82
CA THR A 73 12.68 3.67 3.98
C THR A 73 12.54 3.31 2.50
N LEU A 74 12.23 2.04 2.19
CA LEU A 74 11.96 1.59 0.83
C LEU A 74 10.74 2.32 0.26
N TYR A 75 9.62 2.31 0.98
CA TYR A 75 8.40 3.00 0.55
C TYR A 75 8.56 4.53 0.48
N ALA A 76 9.28 5.14 1.44
CA ALA A 76 9.59 6.56 1.39
C ALA A 76 10.40 6.95 0.15
N SER A 77 11.33 6.08 -0.28
CA SER A 77 12.11 6.32 -1.51
C SER A 77 11.25 6.31 -2.78
N ALA A 78 10.11 5.61 -2.76
CA ALA A 78 9.11 5.60 -3.81
C ALA A 78 8.06 6.72 -3.69
N GLY A 79 8.26 7.67 -2.78
CA GLY A 79 7.37 8.81 -2.60
C GLY A 79 6.07 8.49 -1.86
N VAL A 80 6.00 7.37 -1.13
CA VAL A 80 4.84 7.06 -0.29
C VAL A 80 4.71 8.11 0.81
N GLU A 81 3.54 8.76 0.89
CA GLU A 81 3.30 9.89 1.81
C GLU A 81 3.19 9.44 3.27
N GLU A 82 2.57 8.29 3.54
CA GLU A 82 2.32 7.77 4.88
C GLU A 82 2.55 6.26 4.96
N TYR A 83 3.14 5.79 6.07
CA TYR A 83 3.46 4.38 6.33
C TYR A 83 3.01 3.99 7.74
N TRP A 84 2.18 2.95 7.85
CA TRP A 84 1.64 2.43 9.11
C TRP A 84 2.12 1.03 9.42
#